data_AF-A0A9W7E5P5-F1
#
_entry.id   AF-A0A9W7E5P5-F1
#
_cell.length_a   1.000
_cell.length_b   1.000
_cell.length_c   1.000
_cell.angle_alpha   90.00
_cell.angle_beta   90.00
_cell.angle_gamma   90.00
#
_symmetry.space_group_name_H-M   'P 1'
#
loop_
_entity.id
_entity.type
_entity.pdbx_description
1 polymer ?
#
loop_
_entity_poly.entity_id
_entity_poly.type
_entity_poly.pdbx_seq_one_letter_code
_entity_poly.pdbx_strand_id
1 'polypeptide(L)'
;MTFTSTQDSLILGFTLTLSAVSFIGASLIIVSYVLFPPLRTNSFTLVTLMSLADILVIISYFLGDPTSGTGLCTFQGLLQQFAELSSILWSTIIAWTLYTAVVHRRDTSKMLHKFVVVGFGVPFLLALFPLTTTSYDNTGAWCWITADDVAGQLWRWLIFYGPLWSAIGFNSYSVYIVRKGLKSAFAGADEMPKKYKDLINKLKWYPIILVFCWFWGTVNRLQNAFNPGNEVFWLYFMQAFFRSTQGALNAVAYGAQGSVREEWARWLSDRPRMGWLVEKVRPPMTEAPVAEGEDDLSTDETVL
;
A
#
# COMPACT_ATOMS: atom_id res chain seq x y z
N MET A 1 22.44 7.04 19.38
CA MET A 1 21.18 7.31 20.10
C MET A 1 21.37 7.36 21.60
N THR A 2 21.01 8.51 22.18
CA THR A 2 20.93 8.73 23.63
C THR A 2 19.48 8.97 24.04
N PHE A 3 18.59 8.03 23.71
CA PHE A 3 17.23 8.04 24.25
C PHE A 3 17.21 7.32 25.60
N THR A 4 16.24 7.68 26.43
CA THR A 4 16.00 6.97 27.68
C THR A 4 15.33 5.62 27.40
N SER A 5 15.53 4.62 28.26
CA SER A 5 14.88 3.31 28.12
C SER A 5 13.35 3.40 28.04
N THR A 6 12.75 4.38 28.71
CA THR A 6 11.31 4.68 28.62
C THR A 6 10.91 5.13 27.22
N GLN A 7 11.70 5.99 26.58
CA GLN A 7 11.44 6.47 25.22
C GLN A 7 11.52 5.35 24.19
N ASP A 8 12.52 4.48 24.29
CA ASP A 8 12.66 3.32 23.39
C ASP A 8 11.50 2.34 23.58
N SER A 9 11.12 2.07 24.83
CA SER A 9 9.96 1.22 25.16
C SER A 9 8.65 1.79 24.61
N LEU A 10 8.47 3.12 24.63
CA LEU A 10 7.31 3.78 24.06
C LEU A 10 7.26 3.60 22.53
N ILE A 11 8.37 3.87 21.83
CA ILE A 11 8.45 3.68 20.38
C ILE A 11 8.12 2.23 20.01
N LEU A 12 8.73 1.27 20.71
CA LEU A 12 8.52 -0.15 20.47
C LEU A 12 7.06 -0.56 20.74
N GLY A 13 6.49 -0.17 21.89
CA GLY A 13 5.11 -0.54 22.25
C GLY A 13 4.07 -0.03 21.25
N PHE A 14 4.21 1.19 20.75
CA PHE A 14 3.34 1.73 19.71
C PHE A 14 3.54 1.03 18.37
N THR A 15 4.80 0.80 17.98
CA THR A 15 5.16 0.09 16.75
C THR A 15 4.52 -1.29 16.71
N LEU A 16 4.65 -2.08 17.79
CA LEU A 16 4.06 -3.41 17.90
C LEU A 16 2.52 -3.37 17.83
N THR A 17 1.90 -2.43 18.55
CA THR A 17 0.44 -2.29 18.57
C THR A 17 -0.11 -1.96 17.18
N LEU A 18 0.48 -0.99 16.49
CA LEU A 18 0.05 -0.59 15.15
C LEU A 18 0.39 -1.67 14.11
N SER A 19 1.51 -2.36 14.28
CA SER A 19 1.88 -3.51 13.44
C SER A 19 0.88 -4.65 13.56
N ALA A 20 0.31 -4.90 14.75
CA ALA A 20 -0.77 -5.88 14.91
C ALA A 20 -2.06 -5.48 14.17
N VAL A 21 -2.44 -4.19 14.20
CA VAL A 21 -3.58 -3.69 13.41
C VAL A 21 -3.30 -3.83 11.90
N SER A 22 -2.09 -3.47 11.47
CA SER A 22 -1.65 -3.65 10.08
C SER A 22 -1.62 -5.12 9.67
N PHE A 23 -1.27 -6.03 10.57
CA PHE A 23 -1.27 -7.47 10.32
C PHE A 23 -2.67 -8.00 10.05
N ILE A 24 -3.64 -7.59 10.86
CA ILE A 24 -5.05 -7.93 10.66
C ILE A 24 -5.53 -7.38 9.30
N GLY A 25 -5.23 -6.12 9.00
CA GLY A 25 -5.58 -5.48 7.73
C GLY A 25 -5.00 -6.24 6.52
N ALA A 26 -3.70 -6.49 6.52
CA ALA A 26 -3.01 -7.21 5.44
C ALA A 26 -3.54 -8.65 5.30
N SER A 27 -3.77 -9.34 6.42
CA SER A 27 -4.35 -10.69 6.41
C SER A 27 -5.76 -10.69 5.82
N LEU A 28 -6.58 -9.68 6.10
CA LEU A 28 -7.93 -9.55 5.52
C LEU A 28 -7.89 -9.39 3.99
N ILE A 29 -6.89 -8.70 3.42
CA ILE A 29 -6.72 -8.62 1.96
C ILE A 29 -6.48 -10.03 1.39
N ILE A 30 -5.53 -10.78 1.96
CA ILE A 30 -5.17 -12.12 1.50
C ILE A 30 -6.36 -13.07 1.65
N VAL A 31 -7.03 -13.05 2.80
CA VAL A 31 -8.23 -13.85 3.07
C VAL A 31 -9.33 -13.51 2.07
N SER A 32 -9.58 -12.23 1.79
CA SER A 32 -10.58 -11.81 0.80
C SER A 32 -10.28 -12.38 -0.59
N TYR A 33 -9.01 -12.37 -1.01
CA TYR A 33 -8.58 -12.89 -2.31
C TYR A 33 -8.77 -14.41 -2.42
N VAL A 34 -8.46 -15.14 -1.34
CA VAL A 34 -8.63 -16.61 -1.30
C VAL A 34 -10.12 -16.97 -1.21
N LEU A 35 -10.89 -16.28 -0.36
CA LEU A 35 -12.29 -16.59 -0.08
C LEU A 35 -13.23 -16.24 -1.23
N PHE A 36 -12.96 -15.17 -1.98
CA PHE A 36 -13.84 -14.67 -3.03
C PHE A 36 -13.22 -14.83 -4.43
N PRO A 37 -13.55 -15.91 -5.17
CA PRO A 37 -13.10 -16.11 -6.55
C PRO A 37 -13.36 -14.91 -7.48
N PRO A 38 -14.48 -14.16 -7.38
CA PRO A 38 -14.70 -12.98 -8.21
C PRO A 38 -13.66 -11.86 -8.03
N LEU A 39 -12.98 -11.80 -6.87
CA LEU A 39 -11.93 -10.82 -6.61
C LEU A 39 -10.57 -11.22 -7.20
N ARG A 40 -10.40 -12.39 -7.82
CA ARG A 40 -9.10 -12.86 -8.35
C ARG A 40 -8.75 -12.23 -9.70
N THR A 41 -8.89 -10.91 -9.78
CA THR A 41 -8.53 -10.10 -10.95
C THR A 41 -7.03 -9.75 -10.93
N ASN A 42 -6.48 -9.32 -12.07
CA ASN A 42 -5.09 -8.90 -12.16
C ASN A 42 -4.76 -7.81 -11.11
N SER A 43 -5.57 -6.75 -11.02
CA SER A 43 -5.33 -5.65 -10.08
C SER A 43 -5.32 -6.11 -8.61
N PHE A 44 -6.24 -7.00 -8.24
CA PHE A 44 -6.30 -7.51 -6.87
C PHE A 44 -5.20 -8.52 -6.57
N THR A 45 -4.76 -9.29 -7.57
CA THR A 45 -3.55 -10.13 -7.44
C THR A 45 -2.34 -9.27 -7.04
N LEU A 46 -2.15 -8.12 -7.69
CA LEU A 46 -1.05 -7.20 -7.36
C LEU A 46 -1.17 -6.64 -5.94
N VAL A 47 -2.39 -6.29 -5.50
CA VAL A 47 -2.63 -5.82 -4.13
C VAL A 47 -2.38 -6.93 -3.10
N THR A 48 -2.72 -8.18 -3.40
CA THR A 48 -2.38 -9.33 -2.54
C THR A 48 -0.87 -9.53 -2.43
N LEU A 49 -0.11 -9.39 -3.53
CA LEU A 49 1.35 -9.47 -3.50
C LEU A 49 1.98 -8.31 -2.71
N MET A 50 1.45 -7.09 -2.83
CA MET A 50 1.82 -5.96 -1.97
C MET A 50 1.58 -6.27 -0.49
N SER A 51 0.42 -6.86 -0.19
CA SER A 51 0.04 -7.23 1.17
C SER A 51 0.94 -8.33 1.76
N LEU A 52 1.51 -9.21 0.93
CA LEU A 52 2.53 -10.17 1.38
C LEU A 52 3.81 -9.45 1.79
N ALA A 53 4.25 -8.44 1.03
CA ALA A 53 5.37 -7.60 1.41
C ALA A 53 5.10 -6.86 2.73
N ASP A 54 3.91 -6.28 2.90
CA ASP A 54 3.50 -5.61 4.15
C ASP A 54 3.55 -6.56 5.36
N ILE A 55 3.15 -7.84 5.21
CA ILE A 55 3.30 -8.85 6.28
C ILE A 55 4.77 -9.07 6.66
N LEU A 56 5.68 -9.10 5.68
CA LEU A 56 7.10 -9.25 5.95
C LEU A 56 7.68 -8.04 6.70
N VAL A 57 7.21 -6.81 6.39
CA VAL A 57 7.55 -5.59 7.16
C VAL A 57 7.10 -5.75 8.62
N ILE A 58 5.86 -6.20 8.81
CA ILE A 58 5.29 -6.40 10.15
C ILE A 58 6.07 -7.46 10.93
N ILE A 59 6.45 -8.56 10.29
CA ILE A 59 7.29 -9.59 10.90
C ILE A 59 8.62 -8.97 11.34
N SER A 60 9.25 -8.11 10.54
CA SER A 60 10.49 -7.43 10.98
C SER A 60 10.26 -6.55 12.21
N TYR A 61 9.10 -5.90 12.36
CA TYR A 61 8.80 -5.13 13.56
C TYR A 61 8.54 -5.99 14.79
N PHE A 62 7.93 -7.16 14.62
CA PHE A 62 7.72 -8.11 15.72
C PHE A 62 9.03 -8.73 16.25
N LEU A 63 10.14 -8.63 15.53
CA LEU A 63 11.46 -8.98 16.05
C LEU A 63 11.94 -8.02 17.15
N GLY A 64 11.30 -6.85 17.30
CA GLY A 64 11.54 -5.91 18.38
C GLY A 64 12.84 -5.13 18.24
N ASP A 65 13.62 -5.09 19.31
CA ASP A 65 14.89 -4.36 19.40
C ASP A 65 16.08 -5.31 19.68
N PRO A 66 16.56 -6.05 18.66
CA PRO A 66 17.70 -6.95 18.81
C PRO A 66 18.98 -6.19 19.12
N THR A 67 19.86 -6.81 19.91
CA THR A 67 21.17 -6.23 20.25
C THR A 67 22.02 -6.00 19.00
N SER A 68 22.72 -4.86 18.98
CA SER A 68 23.71 -4.49 17.95
C SER A 68 24.72 -5.61 17.68
N GLY A 69 25.15 -5.74 16.42
CA GLY A 69 26.13 -6.73 15.99
C GLY A 69 25.66 -8.19 15.98
N THR A 70 24.41 -8.49 16.36
CA THR A 70 23.87 -9.86 16.31
C THR A 70 23.34 -10.22 14.93
N GLY A 71 23.39 -11.51 14.57
CA GLY A 71 22.80 -11.99 13.32
C GLY A 71 21.30 -11.75 13.21
N LEU A 72 20.58 -11.70 14.36
CA LEU A 72 19.17 -11.34 14.41
C LEU A 72 18.94 -9.87 14.01
N CYS A 73 19.81 -8.97 14.45
CA CYS A 73 19.77 -7.55 14.10
C CYS A 73 20.01 -7.34 12.60
N THR A 74 21.03 -8.00 12.04
CA THR A 74 21.28 -7.97 10.59
C THR A 74 20.11 -8.55 9.80
N PHE A 75 19.54 -9.68 10.24
CA PHE A 75 18.37 -10.29 9.60
C PHE A 75 17.15 -9.36 9.64
N GLN A 76 16.86 -8.75 10.78
CA GLN A 76 15.77 -7.78 10.91
C GLN A 76 15.97 -6.61 9.95
N GLY A 77 17.17 -6.00 9.94
CA GLY A 77 17.46 -4.86 9.08
C GLY A 77 17.34 -5.19 7.59
N LEU A 78 17.81 -6.36 7.17
CA LEU A 78 17.68 -6.87 5.80
C LEU A 78 16.22 -7.11 5.42
N LEU A 79 15.48 -7.84 6.27
CA LEU A 79 14.07 -8.16 6.04
C LEU A 79 13.24 -6.88 5.93
N GLN A 80 13.47 -5.94 6.84
CA GLN A 80 12.81 -4.64 6.85
C GLN A 80 13.11 -3.85 5.58
N GLN A 81 14.38 -3.73 5.19
CA GLN A 81 14.80 -3.02 3.97
C GLN A 81 14.16 -3.63 2.71
N PHE A 82 14.21 -4.96 2.57
CA PHE A 82 13.63 -5.69 1.45
C PHE A 82 12.11 -5.49 1.37
N ALA A 83 11.41 -5.78 2.47
CA ALA A 83 9.96 -5.86 2.48
C ALA A 83 9.30 -4.49 2.24
N GLU A 84 9.89 -3.42 2.77
CA GLU A 84 9.33 -2.07 2.60
C GLU A 84 9.53 -1.54 1.20
N LEU A 85 10.74 -1.69 0.66
CA LEU A 85 11.02 -1.32 -0.71
C LEU A 85 10.16 -2.15 -1.68
N SER A 86 9.92 -3.43 -1.37
CA SER A 86 8.97 -4.27 -2.10
C SER A 86 7.55 -3.71 -2.07
N SER A 87 7.02 -3.36 -0.90
CA SER A 87 5.69 -2.75 -0.78
C SER A 87 5.57 -1.45 -1.60
N ILE A 88 6.60 -0.60 -1.55
CA ILE A 88 6.69 0.65 -2.34
C ILE A 88 6.68 0.34 -3.85
N LEU A 89 7.47 -0.62 -4.32
CA LEU A 89 7.49 -0.98 -5.73
C LEU A 89 6.18 -1.63 -6.18
N TRP A 90 5.52 -2.43 -5.36
CA TRP A 90 4.21 -2.98 -5.66
C TRP A 90 3.15 -1.89 -5.84
N SER A 91 3.15 -0.85 -5.00
CA SER A 91 2.27 0.31 -5.19
C SER A 91 2.49 0.98 -6.56
N THR A 92 3.76 1.08 -6.98
CA THR A 92 4.18 1.65 -8.26
C THR A 92 3.76 0.76 -9.43
N ILE A 93 3.89 -0.55 -9.30
CA ILE A 93 3.44 -1.54 -10.30
C ILE A 93 1.92 -1.45 -10.48
N ILE A 94 1.16 -1.32 -9.39
CA ILE A 94 -0.29 -1.14 -9.44
C ILE A 94 -0.61 0.16 -10.19
N ALA A 95 0.03 1.27 -9.82
CA ALA A 95 -0.19 2.55 -10.50
C ALA A 95 0.16 2.49 -11.98
N TRP A 96 1.29 1.87 -12.34
CA TRP A 96 1.71 1.67 -13.72
C TRP A 96 0.73 0.81 -14.51
N THR A 97 0.23 -0.26 -13.90
CA THR A 97 -0.77 -1.17 -14.50
C THR A 97 -2.05 -0.42 -14.82
N LEU A 98 -2.58 0.34 -13.86
CA LEU A 98 -3.80 1.11 -14.05
C LEU A 98 -3.61 2.26 -15.06
N TYR A 99 -2.49 2.97 -14.99
CA TYR A 99 -2.11 4.00 -15.95
C TYR A 99 -2.05 3.44 -17.38
N THR A 100 -1.37 2.32 -17.56
CA THR A 100 -1.18 1.65 -18.86
C THR A 100 -2.51 1.12 -19.42
N ALA A 101 -3.35 0.55 -18.57
CA ALA A 101 -4.68 0.08 -18.96
C ALA A 101 -5.59 1.22 -19.46
N VAL A 102 -5.49 2.42 -18.88
CA VAL A 102 -6.33 3.57 -19.26
C VAL A 102 -5.76 4.35 -20.43
N VAL A 103 -4.51 4.79 -20.29
CA VAL A 103 -3.90 5.76 -21.21
C VAL A 103 -3.44 5.05 -22.48
N HIS A 104 -2.84 3.87 -22.33
CA HIS A 104 -2.30 3.10 -23.44
C HIS A 104 -3.23 1.99 -23.93
N ARG A 105 -4.34 1.72 -23.22
CA ARG A 105 -5.31 0.65 -23.53
C ARG A 105 -4.64 -0.72 -23.73
N ARG A 106 -3.57 -0.98 -22.97
CA ARG A 106 -2.81 -2.24 -23.02
C ARG A 106 -3.23 -3.16 -21.89
N ASP A 107 -3.44 -4.42 -22.22
CA ASP A 107 -3.61 -5.47 -21.22
C ASP A 107 -2.24 -5.88 -20.65
N THR A 108 -2.14 -5.86 -19.32
CA THR A 108 -0.93 -6.21 -18.57
C THR A 108 -1.07 -7.56 -17.84
N SER A 109 -2.18 -8.29 -18.06
CA SER A 109 -2.47 -9.56 -17.38
C SER A 109 -1.33 -10.60 -17.53
N LYS A 110 -0.67 -10.62 -18.69
CA LYS A 110 0.45 -11.55 -19.00
C LYS A 110 1.79 -11.11 -18.42
N MET A 111 1.86 -9.94 -17.77
CA MET A 111 3.11 -9.36 -17.26
C MET A 111 3.41 -9.72 -15.79
N LEU A 112 2.57 -10.55 -15.16
CA LEU A 112 2.69 -10.89 -13.73
C LEU A 112 4.10 -11.38 -13.35
N HIS A 113 4.73 -12.23 -14.14
CA HIS A 113 6.09 -12.72 -13.86
C HIS A 113 7.12 -11.57 -13.82
N LYS A 114 7.02 -10.59 -14.74
CA LYS A 114 7.88 -9.40 -14.73
C LYS A 114 7.62 -8.54 -13.51
N PHE A 115 6.35 -8.40 -13.12
CA PHE A 115 5.99 -7.68 -11.90
C PHE A 115 6.52 -8.34 -10.64
N VAL A 116 6.51 -9.68 -10.55
CA VAL A 116 7.10 -10.40 -9.41
C VAL A 116 8.61 -10.17 -9.35
N VAL A 117 9.31 -10.23 -10.49
CA VAL A 117 10.75 -9.94 -10.56
C VAL A 117 11.06 -8.50 -10.13
N VAL A 118 10.28 -7.52 -10.58
CA VAL A 118 10.46 -6.11 -10.19
C VAL A 118 10.03 -5.87 -8.74
N GLY A 119 8.91 -6.44 -8.32
CA GLY A 119 8.29 -6.18 -7.02
C GLY A 119 8.96 -6.89 -5.86
N PHE A 120 9.61 -8.05 -6.07
CA PHE A 120 10.36 -8.77 -5.03
C PHE A 120 11.84 -8.89 -5.35
N GLY A 121 12.20 -9.20 -6.60
CA GLY A 121 13.60 -9.44 -6.97
C GLY A 121 14.48 -8.19 -6.86
N VAL A 122 14.04 -7.05 -7.39
CA VAL A 122 14.80 -5.79 -7.32
C VAL A 122 15.00 -5.33 -5.86
N PRO A 123 13.97 -5.28 -5.00
CA PRO A 123 14.14 -4.95 -3.59
C PRO A 123 15.06 -5.91 -2.85
N PHE A 124 14.95 -7.21 -3.14
CA PHE A 124 15.80 -8.22 -2.51
C PHE A 124 17.27 -7.97 -2.87
N LEU A 125 17.57 -7.78 -4.15
CA LEU A 125 18.93 -7.48 -4.61
C LEU A 125 19.47 -6.19 -3.97
N LEU A 126 18.65 -5.13 -3.92
CA LEU A 126 19.04 -3.86 -3.31
C LEU A 126 19.30 -3.99 -1.81
N ALA A 127 18.52 -4.82 -1.10
CA ALA A 127 18.72 -5.08 0.34
C ALA A 127 20.00 -5.87 0.65
N LEU A 128 20.63 -6.52 -0.34
CA LEU A 128 21.91 -7.21 -0.15
C LEU A 128 23.10 -6.25 -0.17
N PHE A 129 23.02 -5.10 -0.84
CA PHE A 129 24.17 -4.20 -0.96
C PHE A 129 24.73 -3.69 0.38
N PRO A 130 23.91 -3.28 1.37
CA PRO A 130 24.44 -2.85 2.67
C PRO A 130 25.18 -3.95 3.45
N LEU A 131 25.03 -5.23 3.09
CA LEU A 131 25.84 -6.31 3.68
C LEU A 131 27.31 -6.21 3.29
N THR A 132 27.62 -5.68 2.10
CA THR A 132 29.01 -5.56 1.61
C THR A 132 29.85 -4.58 2.42
N THR A 133 29.19 -3.65 3.12
CA THR A 133 29.80 -2.66 4.00
C THR A 133 29.43 -2.87 5.46
N THR A 134 28.79 -4.00 5.80
CA THR A 134 28.36 -4.33 7.17
C THR A 134 27.47 -3.25 7.81
N SER A 135 26.66 -2.56 7.00
CA SER A 135 25.94 -1.36 7.45
C SER A 135 24.61 -1.65 8.15
N TYR A 136 24.19 -2.90 8.32
CA TYR A 136 23.00 -3.22 9.12
C TYR A 136 23.35 -3.33 10.59
N ASP A 137 22.79 -2.44 11.40
CA ASP A 137 22.99 -2.43 12.85
C ASP A 137 21.78 -1.86 13.59
N ASN A 138 21.83 -1.88 14.92
CA ASN A 138 20.80 -1.31 15.76
C ASN A 138 20.80 0.22 15.62
N THR A 139 19.65 0.77 15.26
CA THR A 139 19.44 2.22 15.07
C THR A 139 18.50 2.78 16.12
N GLY A 140 18.67 2.39 17.38
CA GLY A 140 17.88 2.83 18.52
C GLY A 140 16.85 1.78 18.94
N ALA A 141 15.66 1.82 18.34
CA ALA A 141 14.53 0.96 18.72
C ALA A 141 14.29 -0.22 17.75
N TRP A 142 15.09 -0.33 16.70
CA TRP A 142 15.05 -1.40 15.70
C TRP A 142 16.37 -1.46 14.93
N CYS A 143 16.63 -2.60 14.31
CA CYS A 143 17.77 -2.74 13.40
C CYS A 143 17.45 -2.31 11.97
N TRP A 144 18.34 -1.51 11.39
CA TRP A 144 18.27 -1.08 10.00
C TRP A 144 19.66 -0.66 9.51
N ILE A 145 19.73 -0.02 8.34
CA ILE A 145 21.00 0.51 7.81
C ILE A 145 21.45 1.65 8.75
N THR A 146 22.63 1.59 9.36
CA THR A 146 23.20 2.67 10.18
C THR A 146 23.66 3.86 9.32
N ALA A 147 23.90 5.03 9.92
CA ALA A 147 24.46 6.22 9.27
C ALA A 147 25.74 6.71 9.95
N ASP A 148 26.38 5.85 10.73
CA ASP A 148 27.64 6.16 11.43
C ASP A 148 28.78 6.41 10.43
N ASP A 149 28.69 5.82 9.23
CA ASP A 149 29.63 6.00 8.14
C ASP A 149 28.97 6.56 6.87
N VAL A 150 29.82 7.00 5.94
CA VAL A 150 29.37 7.56 4.65
C VAL A 150 28.65 6.49 3.82
N ALA A 151 29.08 5.23 3.89
CA ALA A 151 28.47 4.15 3.13
C ALA A 151 27.01 3.92 3.55
N GLY A 152 26.74 3.81 4.86
CA GLY A 152 25.40 3.67 5.41
C GLY A 152 24.47 4.84 5.06
N GLN A 153 24.99 6.08 5.10
CA GLN A 153 24.25 7.24 4.63
C GLN A 153 23.89 7.16 3.15
N LEU A 154 24.85 6.81 2.29
CA LEU A 154 24.61 6.64 0.86
C LEU A 154 23.59 5.53 0.60
N TRP A 155 23.68 4.40 1.30
CA TRP A 155 22.72 3.30 1.17
C TRP A 155 21.30 3.76 1.49
N ARG A 156 21.07 4.39 2.65
CA ARG A 156 19.75 4.92 3.03
C ARG A 156 19.14 5.78 1.92
N TRP A 157 19.90 6.71 1.34
CA TRP A 157 19.40 7.60 0.30
C TRP A 157 19.22 6.91 -1.05
N LEU A 158 20.20 6.15 -1.52
CA LEU A 158 20.20 5.58 -2.87
C LEU A 158 19.26 4.39 -3.02
N ILE A 159 19.16 3.52 -1.99
CA ILE A 159 18.44 2.26 -2.12
C ILE A 159 17.07 2.29 -1.44
N PHE A 160 16.79 3.30 -0.60
CA PHE A 160 15.50 3.44 0.06
C PHE A 160 14.79 4.75 -0.31
N TYR A 161 15.31 5.91 0.12
CA TYR A 161 14.59 7.18 -0.05
C TYR A 161 14.50 7.64 -1.51
N GLY A 162 15.53 7.42 -2.33
CA GLY A 162 15.52 7.71 -3.76
C GLY A 162 14.42 6.94 -4.50
N PRO A 163 14.37 5.60 -4.39
CA PRO A 163 13.26 4.80 -4.91
C PRO A 163 11.89 5.18 -4.35
N LEU A 164 11.79 5.46 -3.05
CA LEU A 164 10.55 5.91 -2.40
C LEU A 164 10.00 7.20 -3.02
N TRP A 165 10.82 8.25 -3.10
CA TRP A 165 10.35 9.54 -3.64
C TRP A 165 10.13 9.48 -5.16
N SER A 166 10.88 8.64 -5.87
CA SER A 166 10.62 8.33 -7.29
C SER A 166 9.27 7.63 -7.47
N ALA A 167 8.96 6.66 -6.60
CA ALA A 167 7.66 5.99 -6.57
C ALA A 167 6.53 6.98 -6.26
N ILE A 168 6.66 7.82 -5.24
CA ILE A 168 5.67 8.86 -4.91
C ILE A 168 5.42 9.78 -6.11
N GLY A 169 6.49 10.24 -6.76
CA GLY A 169 6.43 11.10 -7.95
C GLY A 169 5.69 10.41 -9.11
N PHE A 170 6.06 9.18 -9.44
CA PHE A 170 5.43 8.41 -10.51
C PHE A 170 3.95 8.08 -10.23
N ASN A 171 3.62 7.67 -9.00
CA ASN A 171 2.24 7.40 -8.58
C ASN A 171 1.38 8.67 -8.70
N SER A 172 1.91 9.81 -8.24
CA SER A 172 1.23 11.10 -8.33
C SER A 172 1.03 11.55 -9.78
N TYR A 173 2.06 11.40 -10.62
CA TYR A 173 1.98 11.66 -12.06
C TYR A 173 0.92 10.79 -12.75
N SER A 174 0.89 9.49 -12.43
CA SER A 174 -0.09 8.55 -12.97
C SER A 174 -1.53 8.97 -12.63
N VAL A 175 -1.79 9.35 -11.36
CA VAL A 175 -3.09 9.91 -10.95
C VAL A 175 -3.42 11.17 -11.74
N TYR A 176 -2.47 12.09 -11.85
CA TYR A 176 -2.67 13.36 -12.54
C TYR A 176 -3.04 13.17 -14.01
N ILE A 177 -2.27 12.36 -14.76
CA ILE A 177 -2.52 12.12 -16.18
C ILE A 177 -3.84 11.39 -16.40
N VAL A 178 -4.15 10.36 -15.59
CA VAL A 178 -5.43 9.64 -15.71
C VAL A 178 -6.60 10.58 -15.45
N ARG A 179 -6.53 11.43 -14.42
CA ARG A 179 -7.57 12.43 -14.14
C ARG A 179 -7.72 13.43 -15.27
N LYS A 180 -6.61 13.97 -15.78
CA LYS A 180 -6.62 14.95 -16.88
C LYS A 180 -7.20 14.33 -18.15
N GLY A 181 -6.77 13.12 -18.51
CA GLY A 181 -7.24 12.39 -19.69
C GLY A 181 -8.73 12.08 -19.60
N LEU A 182 -9.21 11.58 -18.47
CA LEU A 182 -10.63 11.29 -18.26
C LEU A 182 -11.49 12.56 -18.23
N LYS A 183 -11.03 13.63 -17.57
CA LYS A 183 -11.74 14.92 -17.59
C LYS A 183 -11.88 15.47 -19.02
N SER A 184 -10.82 15.36 -19.82
CA SER A 184 -10.86 15.79 -21.22
C SER A 184 -11.77 14.91 -22.08
N ALA A 185 -11.77 13.59 -21.86
CA ALA A 185 -12.60 12.64 -22.62
C ALA A 185 -14.11 12.79 -22.33
N PHE A 186 -14.46 13.26 -21.14
CA PHE A 186 -15.85 13.45 -20.69
C PHE A 186 -16.23 14.92 -20.51
N ALA A 187 -15.52 15.85 -21.16
CA ALA A 187 -15.72 17.30 -20.96
C ALA A 187 -17.11 17.83 -21.38
N GLY A 188 -17.86 17.06 -22.17
CA GLY A 188 -19.24 17.36 -22.56
C GLY A 188 -20.24 16.25 -22.22
N ALA A 189 -19.88 15.31 -21.34
CA ALA A 189 -20.81 14.30 -20.85
C ALA A 189 -21.44 14.77 -19.54
N ASP A 190 -22.74 14.51 -19.36
CA ASP A 190 -23.47 14.86 -18.13
C ASP A 190 -22.84 14.20 -16.89
N GLU A 191 -22.37 12.96 -17.03
CA GLU A 191 -21.66 12.27 -15.96
C GLU A 191 -20.55 11.34 -16.45
N MET A 192 -19.43 11.33 -15.72
CA MET A 192 -18.38 10.34 -15.92
C MET A 192 -18.85 8.94 -15.47
N PRO A 193 -18.68 7.89 -16.29
CA PRO A 193 -19.07 6.53 -15.92
C PRO A 193 -18.44 6.08 -14.60
N LYS A 194 -19.24 5.43 -13.74
CA LYS A 194 -18.84 4.95 -12.40
C LYS A 194 -17.52 4.17 -12.41
N LYS A 195 -17.29 3.33 -13.42
CA LYS A 195 -16.04 2.57 -13.63
C LYS A 195 -14.78 3.45 -13.58
N TYR A 196 -14.81 4.63 -14.21
CA TYR A 196 -13.67 5.54 -14.26
C TYR A 196 -13.50 6.33 -12.95
N LYS A 197 -14.61 6.68 -12.29
CA LYS A 197 -14.59 7.28 -10.94
C LYS A 197 -13.97 6.31 -9.92
N ASP A 198 -14.39 5.04 -9.95
CA ASP A 198 -13.86 3.99 -9.09
C ASP A 198 -12.37 3.79 -9.33
N LEU A 199 -11.94 3.82 -10.59
CA LEU A 199 -10.53 3.72 -10.96
C LEU A 199 -9.68 4.87 -10.40
N ILE A 200 -10.14 6.12 -10.53
CA ILE A 200 -9.46 7.28 -9.94
C ILE A 200 -9.42 7.15 -8.42
N ASN A 201 -10.52 6.71 -7.81
CA ASN A 201 -10.61 6.51 -6.37
C ASN A 201 -9.65 5.42 -5.89
N LYS A 202 -9.44 4.34 -6.65
CA LYS A 202 -8.42 3.33 -6.36
C LYS A 202 -7.02 3.91 -6.45
N LEU A 203 -6.71 4.59 -7.57
CA LEU A 203 -5.36 5.04 -7.87
C LEU A 203 -4.87 6.16 -6.92
N LYS A 204 -5.76 7.06 -6.48
CA LYS A 204 -5.38 8.20 -5.64
C LYS A 204 -4.87 7.81 -4.25
N TRP A 205 -5.29 6.67 -3.72
CA TRP A 205 -4.91 6.25 -2.37
C TRP A 205 -3.44 5.88 -2.26
N TYR A 206 -2.85 5.26 -3.28
CA TYR A 206 -1.45 4.82 -3.24
C TYR A 206 -0.45 5.97 -2.93
N PRO A 207 -0.39 7.07 -3.70
CA PRO A 207 0.53 8.16 -3.38
C PRO A 207 0.18 8.86 -2.05
N ILE A 208 -1.10 8.94 -1.68
CA ILE A 208 -1.52 9.55 -0.42
C ILE A 208 -1.00 8.74 0.78
N ILE A 209 -1.16 7.42 0.74
CA ILE A 209 -0.68 6.52 1.79
C ILE A 209 0.84 6.59 1.89
N LEU A 210 1.56 6.54 0.76
CA LEU A 210 3.02 6.64 0.77
C LEU A 210 3.50 7.95 1.39
N VAL A 211 2.94 9.10 0.99
CA VAL A 211 3.31 10.39 1.59
C VAL A 211 2.98 10.41 3.07
N PHE A 212 1.79 9.97 3.47
CA PHE A 212 1.36 9.94 4.86
C PHE A 212 2.29 9.09 5.74
N CYS A 213 2.65 7.88 5.30
CA CYS A 213 3.49 6.96 6.06
C CYS A 213 4.96 7.40 6.11
N TRP A 214 5.48 7.97 5.02
CA TRP A 214 6.93 8.20 4.86
C TRP A 214 7.38 9.64 5.03
N PHE A 215 6.45 10.60 5.14
CA PHE A 215 6.78 12.01 5.36
C PHE A 215 7.65 12.19 6.60
N TRP A 216 7.21 11.71 7.75
CA TRP A 216 7.95 11.85 9.00
C TRP A 216 9.29 11.11 8.98
N GLY A 217 9.35 9.94 8.32
CA GLY A 217 10.61 9.24 8.12
C GLY A 217 11.59 10.06 7.29
N THR A 218 11.13 10.72 6.23
CA THR A 218 11.99 11.58 5.40
C THR A 218 12.45 12.81 6.18
N VAL A 219 11.55 13.49 6.90
CA VAL A 219 11.90 14.64 7.75
C VAL A 219 12.94 14.23 8.79
N ASN A 220 12.77 13.08 9.43
CA ASN A 220 13.75 12.54 10.38
C ASN A 220 15.12 12.32 9.75
N ARG A 221 15.17 11.74 8.53
CA ARG A 221 16.46 11.53 7.84
C ARG A 221 17.12 12.81 7.36
N LEU A 222 16.35 13.79 6.90
CA LEU A 222 16.89 15.12 6.60
C LEU A 222 17.47 15.75 7.85
N GLN A 223 16.75 15.71 8.97
CA GLN A 223 17.23 16.22 10.25
C GLN A 223 18.55 15.55 10.67
N ASN A 224 18.62 14.22 10.60
CA ASN A 224 19.84 13.48 10.94
C ASN A 224 21.01 13.80 9.98
N ALA A 225 20.74 14.08 8.71
CA ALA A 225 21.77 14.45 7.75
C ALA A 225 22.35 15.85 8.00
N PHE A 226 21.50 16.82 8.42
CA PHE A 226 21.94 18.19 8.70
C PHE A 226 22.48 18.38 10.13
N ASN A 227 21.99 17.59 11.09
CA ASN A 227 22.38 17.68 12.49
C ASN A 227 22.52 16.29 13.13
N PRO A 228 23.55 15.52 12.76
CA PRO A 228 23.73 14.12 13.18
C PRO A 228 23.96 13.98 14.69
N GLY A 229 24.44 15.02 15.38
CA GLY A 229 24.68 14.99 16.83
C GLY A 229 23.46 15.31 17.69
N ASN A 230 22.30 15.62 17.09
CA ASN A 230 21.11 16.05 17.81
C ASN A 230 19.87 15.29 17.33
N GLU A 231 19.73 14.04 17.74
CA GLU A 231 18.61 13.20 17.37
C GLU A 231 17.33 13.63 18.09
N VAL A 232 16.27 13.91 17.33
CA VAL A 232 15.00 14.39 17.90
C VAL A 232 14.05 13.21 18.13
N PHE A 233 13.84 12.84 19.39
CA PHE A 233 12.94 11.75 19.79
C PHE A 233 11.59 11.75 19.06
N TRP A 234 10.91 12.90 19.01
CA TRP A 234 9.58 13.00 18.38
C TRP A 234 9.59 12.67 16.89
N LEU A 235 10.69 12.89 16.17
CA LEU A 235 10.79 12.50 14.76
C LEU A 235 10.91 10.98 14.61
N TYR A 236 11.62 10.30 15.52
CA TYR A 236 11.67 8.84 15.57
C TYR A 236 10.31 8.25 15.95
N PHE A 237 9.63 8.80 16.95
CA PHE A 237 8.29 8.38 17.34
C PHE A 237 7.29 8.54 16.19
N MET A 238 7.23 9.71 15.54
CA MET A 238 6.31 9.94 14.42
C MET A 238 6.67 9.05 13.22
N GLN A 239 7.96 8.88 12.90
CA GLN A 239 8.36 7.94 11.86
C GLN A 239 7.85 6.52 12.16
N ALA A 240 8.09 6.02 13.37
CA ALA A 240 7.69 4.67 13.76
C ALA A 240 6.16 4.51 13.72
N PHE A 241 5.43 5.49 14.26
CA PHE A 241 3.96 5.51 14.26
C PHE A 241 3.39 5.41 12.83
N PHE A 242 3.73 6.37 11.96
CA PHE A 242 3.10 6.49 10.65
C PHE A 242 3.51 5.33 9.72
N ARG A 243 4.77 4.91 9.77
CA ARG A 243 5.28 3.78 9.01
C ARG A 243 4.60 2.46 9.38
N SER A 244 4.33 2.24 10.67
CA SER A 244 3.64 1.03 11.18
C SER A 244 2.18 0.93 10.74
N THR A 245 1.56 2.02 10.29
CA THR A 245 0.16 2.03 9.82
C THR A 245 -0.02 1.69 8.34
N GLN A 246 1.05 1.57 7.56
CA GLN A 246 0.97 1.42 6.10
C GLN A 246 0.09 0.23 5.68
N GLY A 247 0.29 -0.95 6.28
CA GLY A 247 -0.49 -2.15 5.95
C GLY A 247 -1.98 -1.97 6.26
N ALA A 248 -2.32 -1.34 7.40
CA ALA A 248 -3.70 -1.03 7.75
C ALA A 248 -4.34 -0.06 6.74
N LEU A 249 -3.62 0.99 6.34
CA LEU A 249 -4.11 1.96 5.36
C LEU A 249 -4.29 1.34 3.96
N ASN A 250 -3.38 0.46 3.55
CA ASN A 250 -3.52 -0.33 2.33
C ASN A 250 -4.78 -1.21 2.38
N ALA A 251 -5.07 -1.83 3.53
CA ALA A 251 -6.28 -2.62 3.73
C ALA A 251 -7.56 -1.78 3.70
N VAL A 252 -7.54 -0.57 4.26
CA VAL A 252 -8.67 0.39 4.17
C VAL A 252 -8.90 0.80 2.71
N ALA A 253 -7.84 1.12 1.96
CA ALA A 253 -7.96 1.47 0.55
C ALA A 253 -8.47 0.31 -0.32
N TYR A 254 -8.08 -0.92 0.01
CA TYR A 254 -8.61 -2.14 -0.61
C TYR A 254 -10.10 -2.35 -0.28
N GLY A 255 -10.46 -2.29 1.01
CA GLY A 255 -11.82 -2.50 1.50
C GLY A 255 -12.79 -1.40 1.09
N ALA A 256 -12.32 -0.19 0.81
CA ALA A 256 -13.14 0.90 0.29
C ALA A 256 -13.64 0.66 -1.15
N GLN A 257 -13.09 -0.33 -1.87
CA GLN A 257 -13.51 -0.65 -3.23
C GLN A 257 -14.87 -1.35 -3.24
N GLY A 258 -15.80 -0.86 -4.07
CA GLY A 258 -17.17 -1.37 -4.15
C GLY A 258 -17.24 -2.89 -4.37
N SER A 259 -16.43 -3.42 -5.29
CA SER A 259 -16.37 -4.86 -5.55
C SER A 259 -15.99 -5.68 -4.32
N VAL A 260 -15.14 -5.17 -3.44
CA VAL A 260 -14.74 -5.88 -2.20
C VAL A 260 -15.88 -5.82 -1.19
N ARG A 261 -16.50 -4.65 -1.01
CA ARG A 261 -17.63 -4.47 -0.09
C ARG A 261 -18.84 -5.32 -0.47
N GLU A 262 -19.12 -5.44 -1.76
CA GLU A 262 -20.23 -6.23 -2.28
C GLU A 262 -20.06 -7.72 -2.00
N GLU A 263 -18.85 -8.28 -2.16
CA GLU A 263 -18.57 -9.69 -1.84
C GLU A 263 -18.66 -9.95 -0.34
N TRP A 264 -18.09 -9.07 0.49
CA TRP A 264 -18.22 -9.19 1.94
C TRP A 264 -19.67 -9.05 2.42
N ALA A 265 -20.45 -8.13 1.85
CA ALA A 265 -21.87 -7.97 2.17
C ALA A 265 -22.68 -9.22 1.81
N ARG A 266 -22.43 -9.80 0.63
CA ARG A 266 -23.04 -11.07 0.20
C ARG A 266 -22.67 -12.22 1.13
N TRP A 267 -21.38 -12.36 1.46
CA TRP A 267 -20.92 -13.41 2.37
C TRP A 267 -21.51 -13.30 3.77
N LEU A 268 -21.70 -12.07 4.27
CA LEU A 268 -22.33 -11.80 5.56
C LEU A 268 -23.85 -12.05 5.52
N SER A 269 -24.53 -11.72 4.42
CA SER A 269 -25.98 -11.96 4.29
C SER A 269 -26.32 -13.46 4.26
N ASP A 270 -25.43 -14.27 3.69
CA ASP A 270 -25.61 -15.72 3.60
C ASP A 270 -25.43 -16.43 4.95
N ARG A 271 -25.00 -15.71 6.01
CA ARG A 271 -24.83 -16.23 7.37
C ARG A 271 -25.71 -15.46 8.37
N PRO A 272 -26.91 -15.98 8.74
CA PRO A 272 -27.91 -15.23 9.49
C PRO A 272 -27.50 -14.78 10.91
N ARG A 273 -26.36 -15.24 11.44
CA ARG A 273 -25.86 -14.83 12.78
C ARG A 273 -25.16 -13.47 12.82
N MET A 274 -24.92 -12.79 11.69
CA MET A 274 -24.19 -11.51 11.63
C MET A 274 -24.98 -10.35 10.98
N GLY A 275 -26.31 -10.37 11.04
CA GLY A 275 -27.19 -9.36 10.39
C GLY A 275 -26.86 -7.90 10.72
N TRP A 276 -26.37 -7.60 11.93
CA TRP A 276 -26.01 -6.23 12.35
C TRP A 276 -24.82 -5.62 11.59
N LEU A 277 -23.91 -6.45 11.06
CA LEU A 277 -22.77 -5.98 10.23
C LEU A 277 -23.21 -5.65 8.81
N VAL A 278 -24.22 -6.34 8.29
CA VAL A 278 -24.73 -6.20 6.91
C VAL A 278 -25.25 -4.78 6.66
N GLU A 279 -25.95 -4.21 7.64
CA GLU A 279 -26.52 -2.86 7.54
C GLU A 279 -25.45 -1.76 7.46
N LYS A 280 -24.27 -1.97 8.06
CA LYS A 280 -23.14 -1.02 8.00
C LYS A 280 -22.29 -1.13 6.73
N VAL A 281 -22.22 -2.30 6.11
CA VAL A 281 -21.34 -2.54 4.95
C VAL A 281 -22.01 -2.14 3.63
N ARG A 282 -23.35 -2.20 3.55
CA ARG A 282 -24.10 -1.87 2.33
C ARG A 282 -23.83 -0.40 1.91
N PRO A 283 -23.47 -0.13 0.64
CA PRO A 283 -23.41 1.24 0.15
C PRO A 283 -24.82 1.87 0.18
N PRO A 284 -24.94 3.20 0.35
CA PRO A 284 -26.23 3.87 0.23
C PRO A 284 -26.81 3.57 -1.15
N MET A 285 -28.01 3.01 -1.19
CA MET A 285 -28.74 2.77 -2.43
C MET A 285 -29.12 4.14 -3.01
N THR A 286 -28.46 4.55 -4.09
CA THR A 286 -29.09 5.47 -5.03
C THR A 286 -30.20 4.69 -5.70
N GLU A 287 -31.45 5.03 -5.36
CA GLU A 287 -32.64 4.50 -6.02
C GLU A 287 -32.46 4.66 -7.53
N ALA A 288 -32.40 3.54 -8.23
CA ALA A 288 -32.59 3.56 -9.67
C ALA A 288 -34.06 3.95 -9.90
N PRO A 289 -34.37 4.93 -10.76
CA PRO A 289 -35.75 5.25 -11.07
C PRO A 289 -36.42 4.00 -11.62
N VAL A 290 -37.52 3.62 -10.98
CA VAL A 290 -38.45 2.61 -11.46
C VAL A 290 -38.97 3.13 -12.80
N ALA A 291 -38.67 2.42 -13.88
CA ALA A 291 -39.34 2.64 -15.15
C ALA A 291 -40.80 2.21 -14.97
N GLU A 292 -41.68 3.19 -14.77
CA GLU A 292 -43.13 3.00 -14.90
C GLU A 292 -43.45 2.60 -16.35
N GLY A 293 -44.39 1.67 -16.49
CA GLY A 293 -44.66 0.94 -17.71
C GLY A 293 -45.24 1.77 -18.85
N GLU A 294 -44.97 1.30 -20.07
CA GLU A 294 -45.83 1.53 -21.22
C GLU A 294 -46.53 0.21 -21.54
N ASP A 295 -47.84 0.18 -21.26
CA ASP A 295 -48.78 -0.82 -21.75
C ASP A 295 -49.04 -0.59 -23.25
N ASP A 296 -49.15 -1.72 -23.97
CA ASP A 296 -49.91 -2.00 -25.18
C ASP A 296 -50.00 -0.96 -26.32
N LEU A 297 -49.49 -1.36 -27.48
CA LEU A 297 -50.26 -1.31 -28.73
C LEU A 297 -49.80 -2.40 -29.70
N SER A 298 -50.69 -3.37 -29.88
CA SER A 298 -50.69 -4.33 -30.97
C SER A 298 -50.87 -3.62 -32.31
N THR A 299 -50.16 -4.09 -33.33
CA THR A 299 -50.67 -4.21 -34.70
C THR A 299 -49.75 -5.12 -35.50
N ASP A 300 -50.37 -6.18 -36.02
CA ASP A 300 -49.94 -6.90 -37.23
C ASP A 300 -49.47 -5.92 -38.30
N GLU A 301 -48.37 -6.23 -39.00
CA GLU A 301 -48.46 -6.51 -40.42
C GLU A 301 -47.18 -7.17 -40.97
N THR A 302 -47.44 -8.07 -41.89
CA THR A 302 -46.52 -8.91 -42.65
C THR A 302 -45.98 -8.13 -43.85
N VAL A 303 -44.94 -8.69 -44.50
CA VAL A 303 -44.56 -8.51 -45.92
C VAL A 303 -43.36 -7.58 -46.23
N LEU A 304 -42.35 -8.25 -46.83
CA LEU A 304 -41.15 -7.82 -47.60
C LEU A 304 -39.85 -7.51 -46.84
#